data_AF-A0A6P0RW11-F1
#
_entry.id   AF-A0A6P0RW11-F1
#
_cell.length_a   1.000
_cell.length_b   1.000
_cell.length_c   1.000
_cell.angle_alpha   90.00
_cell.angle_beta   90.00
_cell.angle_gamma   90.00
#
_symmetry.space_group_name_H-M   'P 1'
#
loop_
_entity.id
_entity.type
_entity.pdbx_description
1 polymer ?
#
loop_
_entity_poly.entity_id
_entity_poly.type
_entity_poly.pdbx_seq_one_letter_code
_entity_poly.pdbx_strand_id
1 'polypeptide(L)' 'MDTLTQYRQHIKNLLKEYAHRVWDNRIQAETIFDSEQDHYQLVYVGWRDS' A
#
# COMPACT_ATOMS: atom_id res chain seq x y z
N MET A 1 -21.96 1.77 -9.69
CA MET A 1 -20.97 2.77 -9.24
C MET A 1 -20.55 2.54 -7.79
N ASP A 2 -21.46 2.22 -6.87
CA ASP A 2 -21.12 1.92 -5.47
C ASP A 2 -20.09 0.81 -5.29
N THR A 3 -20.19 -0.26 -6.10
CA THR A 3 -19.29 -1.42 -6.00
C THR A 3 -17.84 -1.11 -6.35
N LEU A 4 -17.59 -0.27 -7.36
CA LEU A 4 -16.23 0.11 -7.74
C LEU A 4 -15.58 0.97 -6.66
N THR A 5 -16.29 1.97 -6.16
CA THR A 5 -15.82 2.80 -5.03
C THR A 5 -15.55 1.95 -3.80
N GLN A 6 -16.42 0.98 -3.51
CA GLN A 6 -16.25 0.04 -2.41
C GLN A 6 -15.00 -0.83 -2.57
N TYR A 7 -14.77 -1.38 -3.77
CA TYR A 7 -13.55 -2.16 -4.03
C TYR A 7 -12.28 -1.32 -3.88
N ARG A 8 -12.26 -0.11 -4.42
CA ARG A 8 -11.13 0.83 -4.27
C ARG A 8 -10.85 1.11 -2.79
N GLN A 9 -11.90 1.31 -1.99
CA GLN A 9 -11.76 1.54 -0.56
C GLN A 9 -11.21 0.31 0.17
N HIS A 10 -11.70 -0.89 -0.15
CA HIS A 10 -11.21 -2.13 0.45
C HIS A 10 -9.74 -2.37 0.12
N ILE A 11 -9.31 -2.17 -1.13
CA ILE A 11 -7.91 -2.32 -1.55
C ILE A 11 -7.02 -1.31 -0.82
N LYS A 12 -7.40 -0.03 -0.79
CA LYS A 12 -6.63 1.01 -0.07
C LYS A 12 -6.51 0.70 1.42
N ASN A 13 -7.58 0.24 2.06
CA ASN A 13 -7.57 -0.13 3.48
C ASN A 13 -6.65 -1.32 3.74
N LEU A 14 -6.74 -2.36 2.91
CA LEU A 14 -5.88 -3.54 3.00
C LEU A 14 -4.40 -3.15 2.88
N LEU A 15 -4.03 -2.39 1.85
CA LEU A 15 -2.63 -2.01 1.64
C LEU A 15 -2.09 -1.12 2.76
N LYS A 16 -2.92 -0.21 3.30
CA LYS A 16 -2.57 0.57 4.50
C LYS A 16 -2.34 -0.33 5.70
N GLU A 17 -3.22 -1.31 5.96
CA GLU A 17 -3.06 -2.23 7.08
C GLU A 17 -1.73 -3.00 6.99
N TYR A 18 -1.39 -3.51 5.80
CA TYR A 18 -0.13 -4.23 5.59
C TYR A 18 1.10 -3.33 5.68
N ALA A 19 1.00 -2.06 5.28
CA ALA A 19 2.07 -1.08 5.45
C ALA A 19 2.44 -0.86 6.93
N HIS A 20 1.48 -0.94 7.86
CA HIS A 20 1.76 -0.80 9.30
C HIS A 20 2.46 -2.01 9.91
N ARG A 21 2.59 -3.13 9.19
CA ARG A 21 3.20 -4.38 9.70
C ARG A 21 4.72 -4.40 9.56
N VAL A 22 5.34 -3.35 9.02
CA VAL A 22 6.81 -3.31 8.90
C VAL A 22 7.43 -3.21 10.27
N TRP A 23 8.37 -4.11 10.53
CA TRP A 23 9.05 -4.23 11.81
C TRP A 23 10.52 -3.80 11.75
N ASP A 24 11.11 -3.69 10.55
CA ASP A 24 12.49 -3.23 10.35
C ASP A 24 12.52 -1.74 10.04
N ASN A 25 13.10 -0.96 10.95
CA ASN A 25 13.18 0.49 10.90
C ASN A 25 13.99 1.02 9.69
N ARG A 26 14.79 0.16 9.05
CA ARG A 26 15.58 0.48 7.85
C ARG A 26 14.81 0.30 6.55
N ILE A 27 13.63 -0.33 6.65
CA ILE A 27 12.73 -0.57 5.54
C ILE A 27 11.48 0.28 5.78
N GLN A 28 11.15 1.12 4.82
CA GLN A 28 9.92 1.90 4.82
C GLN A 28 8.90 1.21 3.93
N ALA A 29 7.68 1.01 4.45
CA ALA A 29 6.54 0.65 3.62
C ALA A 29 5.86 1.91 3.10
N GLU A 30 5.77 2.01 1.78
CA GLU A 30 5.13 3.12 1.09
C GLU A 30 3.95 2.61 0.27
N THR A 31 2.81 3.30 0.37
CA THR A 31 1.61 2.99 -0.43
C THR A 31 1.47 3.98 -1.58
N ILE A 32 1.35 3.47 -2.80
CA ILE A 32 1.17 4.27 -4.01
C ILE A 32 -0.21 3.95 -4.59
N PHE A 33 -1.08 4.96 -4.72
CA PHE A 33 -2.44 4.81 -5.22
C PHE A 33 -2.69 5.72 -6.41
N ASP A 34 -2.68 5.15 -7.62
CA ASP A 34 -3.21 5.79 -8.81
C ASP A 34 -4.68 5.40 -8.95
N SER A 35 -5.56 6.32 -8.54
CA SER A 35 -7.02 6.09 -8.61
C SER A 35 -7.62 6.41 -9.99
N GLU A 36 -6.84 7.03 -10.89
CA GLU A 36 -7.27 7.32 -12.26
C GLU A 36 -7.10 6.08 -13.15
N GLN A 37 -6.01 5.33 -12.95
CA GLN A 37 -5.70 4.11 -13.71
C GLN A 37 -5.97 2.81 -12.94
N ASP A 38 -6.49 2.92 -11.71
CA ASP A 38 -6.76 1.79 -10.82
C ASP A 38 -5.52 0.94 -10.51
N HIS A 39 -4.39 1.61 -10.23
CA HIS A 39 -3.16 0.97 -9.77
C HIS A 39 -2.94 1.22 -8.27
N TYR A 40 -2.73 0.15 -7.52
CA TYR A 40 -2.60 0.18 -6.07
C TYR A 40 -1.42 -0.70 -5.67
N GLN A 41 -0.38 -0.09 -5.10
CA GLN A 41 0.85 -0.77 -4.74
C GLN A 41 1.24 -0.49 -3.29
N LEU A 42 1.84 -1.50 -2.67
CA LEU A 42 2.61 -1.39 -1.44
C LEU A 42 4.04 -1.78 -1.78
N VAL A 43 4.98 -0.86 -1.56
CA VAL A 43 6.38 -1.03 -1.88
C VAL A 43 7.20 -0.92 -0.59
N TYR A 44 8.20 -1.79 -0.46
CA TYR A 44 9.14 -1.76 0.64
C TYR A 44 10.44 -1.15 0.13
N VAL A 45 10.78 0.03 0.60
CA VAL A 45 11.98 0.78 0.18
C VAL A 45 12.94 0.87 1.35
N GLY A 46 14.18 0.49 1.13
CA GLY A 46 15.19 0.52 2.17
C GLY A 46 16.38 -0.35 1.84
N TRP A 47 17.21 -0.58 2.85
CA TRP A 47 18.42 -1.36 2.74
C TRP A 47 18.34 -2.54 3.70
N ARG A 48 18.54 -3.75 3.18
CA ARG A 48 18.61 -4.95 4.00
C ARG A 48 20.06 -5.41 4.08
N ASP A 49 20.74 -4.96 5.12
CA ASP A 49 22.16 -5.20 5.44
C ASP A 49 23.15 -4.79 4.32
N SER A 50 24.11 -3.95 4.70
CA SER A 50 25.30 -3.60 3.90
C SER A 50 26.38 -4.67 3.99
#